data_AF-A0A7S0CL25-F1
#
_entry.id   AF-A0A7S0CL25-F1
#
_cell.length_a   1.000
_cell.length_b   1.000
_cell.length_c   1.000
_cell.angle_alpha   90.00
_cell.angle_beta   90.00
_cell.angle_gamma   90.00
#
_symmetry.space_group_name_H-M   'P 1'
#
loop_
_entity.id
_entity.type
_entity.pdbx_description
1 polymer ?
#
loop_
_entity_poly.entity_id
_entity_poly.type
_entity_poly.pdbx_seq_one_letter_code
_entity_poly.pdbx_strand_id
1 'polypeptide(L)'
;EFYNDIDEQLELSIEVLDDFVGEAQEVYEHNKWLNYGLPLHRCRELGFEDRVFDLIDERALTKSEIFQFCRIIFGEEEFDSVPDPSIDLRGFLSEIDRIMESSTQKQWNPITKKVQPWINTRKLESLYGDAGCGCTIS
;
A
#
# COMPACT_ATOMS: atom_id res chain seq x y z
N GLU A 1 -9.07 -35.48 2.91
CA GLU A 1 -8.15 -34.70 2.05
C GLU A 1 -8.60 -33.25 1.89
N PHE A 2 -9.85 -32.94 1.53
CA PHE A 2 -10.35 -31.54 1.49
C PHE A 2 -10.20 -30.74 2.80
N TYR A 3 -10.37 -31.38 3.97
CA TYR A 3 -10.20 -30.70 5.28
C TYR A 3 -8.74 -30.52 5.71
N ASN A 4 -7.79 -31.24 5.11
CA ASN A 4 -6.37 -31.08 5.46
C ASN A 4 -5.75 -29.87 4.75
N ASP A 5 -6.12 -29.63 3.49
CA ASP A 5 -5.69 -28.42 2.75
C ASP A 5 -6.26 -27.14 3.37
N ILE A 6 -7.44 -27.22 3.99
CA ILE A 6 -8.05 -26.10 4.72
C ILE A 6 -7.30 -25.83 6.03
N ASP A 7 -6.85 -26.88 6.74
CA ASP A 7 -6.07 -26.76 7.97
C ASP A 7 -4.68 -26.17 7.70
N GLU A 8 -4.07 -26.52 6.56
CA GLU A 8 -2.77 -25.98 6.11
C GLU A 8 -2.85 -24.50 5.69
N GLN A 9 -4.05 -24.01 5.34
CA GLN A 9 -4.36 -22.58 5.13
C GLN A 9 -4.82 -21.86 6.41
N LEU A 10 -5.08 -22.60 7.50
CA LEU A 10 -5.62 -22.12 8.77
C LEU A 10 -4.61 -22.06 9.92
N GLU A 11 -3.32 -22.29 9.65
CA GLU A 11 -2.27 -21.85 10.57
C GLU A 11 -2.15 -20.33 10.47
N LEU A 12 -3.14 -19.60 11.04
CA LEU A 12 -3.10 -18.16 11.28
C LEU A 12 -1.69 -17.79 11.70
N SER A 13 -0.97 -17.10 10.81
CA SER A 13 0.39 -16.68 11.11
C SER A 13 0.25 -15.56 12.14
N ILE A 14 0.38 -15.91 13.43
CA ILE A 14 0.27 -14.92 14.52
C ILE A 14 1.50 -14.03 14.42
N GLU A 15 1.35 -12.92 13.74
CA GLU A 15 2.34 -11.87 13.66
C GLU A 15 2.36 -11.06 14.96
N VAL A 16 3.56 -10.78 15.46
CA VAL A 16 3.75 -9.93 16.64
C VAL A 16 4.06 -8.52 16.16
N LEU A 17 3.03 -7.67 16.14
CA LEU A 17 3.17 -6.26 15.78
C LEU A 17 3.77 -5.45 16.93
N ASP A 18 4.59 -4.45 16.60
CA ASP A 18 5.06 -3.45 17.57
C ASP A 18 3.99 -2.36 17.77
N ASP A 19 4.33 -1.30 18.52
CA ASP A 19 3.48 -0.13 18.63
C ASP A 19 3.28 0.56 17.27
N PHE A 20 2.17 1.30 17.14
CA PHE A 20 1.78 1.98 15.90
C PHE A 20 2.89 2.85 15.27
N VAL A 21 3.77 3.45 16.07
CA VAL A 21 4.83 4.32 15.57
C VAL A 21 6.06 3.52 15.14
N GLY A 22 6.43 2.50 15.91
CA GLY A 22 7.50 1.55 15.56
C GLY A 22 7.19 0.84 14.25
N GLU A 23 5.99 0.28 14.14
CA GLU A 23 5.49 -0.39 12.94
C GLU A 23 5.52 0.53 11.71
N ALA A 24 5.03 1.76 11.86
CA ALA A 24 5.07 2.74 10.78
C ALA A 24 6.48 3.10 10.34
N GLN A 25 7.48 3.01 11.23
CA GLN A 25 8.87 3.31 10.94
C GLN A 25 9.47 2.20 10.06
N GLU A 26 9.21 0.93 10.38
CA GLU A 26 9.64 -0.21 9.56
C GLU A 26 9.02 -0.15 8.16
N VAL A 27 7.69 0.07 8.09
CA VAL A 27 7.00 0.28 6.81
C VAL A 27 7.60 1.45 6.03
N TYR A 28 7.96 2.54 6.70
CA TYR A 28 8.55 3.70 6.04
C TYR A 28 9.97 3.43 5.52
N GLU A 29 10.74 2.54 6.13
CA GLU A 29 12.08 2.18 5.67
C GLU A 29 12.05 1.50 4.30
N HIS A 30 11.06 0.62 4.11
CA HIS A 30 10.88 -0.16 2.89
C HIS A 30 9.98 0.51 1.85
N ASN A 31 8.87 1.11 2.27
CA ASN A 31 7.82 1.65 1.42
C ASN A 31 7.51 3.12 1.76
N LYS A 32 8.49 4.02 1.54
CA LYS A 32 8.43 5.48 1.83
C LYS A 32 7.25 6.23 1.20
N TRP A 33 6.63 5.65 0.19
CA TRP A 33 5.45 6.16 -0.51
C TRP A 33 4.15 5.94 0.29
N LEU A 34 4.13 4.96 1.19
CA LEU A 34 2.97 4.62 2.01
C LEU A 34 2.94 5.47 3.29
N ASN A 35 1.76 6.01 3.59
CA ASN A 35 1.43 6.57 4.89
C ASN A 35 0.73 5.47 5.72
N TYR A 36 1.47 4.87 6.65
CA TYR A 36 0.93 3.87 7.56
C TYR A 36 -0.07 4.50 8.53
N GLY A 37 -1.35 4.40 8.19
CA GLY A 37 -2.46 5.00 8.94
C GLY A 37 -2.98 4.09 10.04
N LEU A 38 -3.55 4.69 11.09
CA LEU A 38 -4.11 3.95 12.24
C LEU A 38 -5.17 2.89 11.85
N PRO A 39 -6.05 3.10 10.85
CA PRO A 39 -6.99 2.06 10.43
C PRO A 39 -6.31 0.77 9.97
N LEU A 40 -5.21 0.86 9.22
CA LEU A 40 -4.46 -0.31 8.74
C LEU A 40 -3.85 -1.07 9.91
N HIS A 41 -3.24 -0.36 10.86
CA HIS A 41 -2.69 -0.95 12.07
C HIS A 41 -3.75 -1.70 12.89
N ARG A 42 -4.93 -1.09 13.08
CA ARG A 42 -6.05 -1.74 13.78
C ARG A 42 -6.57 -2.96 13.03
N CYS A 43 -6.60 -2.94 11.70
CA CYS A 43 -6.96 -4.12 10.91
C CYS A 43 -5.97 -5.27 11.18
N ARG A 44 -4.66 -5.02 11.14
CA ARG A 44 -3.63 -6.03 11.44
C ARG A 44 -3.73 -6.54 12.88
N GLU A 45 -3.91 -5.66 13.87
CA GLU A 45 -4.12 -6.07 15.29
C GLU A 45 -5.35 -6.95 15.49
N LEU A 46 -6.40 -6.78 14.68
CA LEU A 46 -7.63 -7.57 14.74
C LEU A 46 -7.52 -8.91 13.99
N GLY A 47 -6.35 -9.22 13.42
CA GLY A 47 -6.09 -10.45 12.68
C GLY A 47 -6.60 -10.42 11.25
N PHE A 48 -6.73 -9.23 10.63
CA PHE A 48 -6.87 -9.18 9.16
C PHE A 48 -5.53 -9.54 8.53
N GLU A 49 -5.50 -10.71 7.89
CA GLU A 49 -4.31 -11.28 7.26
C GLU A 49 -4.46 -11.21 5.74
N ASP A 50 -3.58 -10.45 5.10
CA ASP A 50 -3.35 -10.50 3.66
C ASP A 50 -1.85 -10.45 3.44
N ARG A 51 -1.32 -11.35 2.61
CA ARG A 51 0.11 -11.48 2.36
C ARG A 51 0.78 -10.16 1.98
N VAL A 52 0.07 -9.25 1.31
CA VAL A 52 0.66 -7.97 0.90
C VAL A 52 0.93 -7.08 2.12
N PHE A 53 0.17 -7.21 3.21
CA PHE A 53 0.40 -6.50 4.47
C PHE A 53 1.53 -7.10 5.32
N ASP A 54 1.91 -8.35 5.13
CA ASP A 54 3.12 -8.91 5.75
C ASP A 54 4.39 -8.44 5.02
N LEU A 55 4.25 -7.98 3.78
CA LEU A 55 5.39 -7.59 2.95
C LEU A 55 5.74 -6.09 3.06
N ILE A 56 4.86 -5.25 3.63
CA ILE A 56 5.04 -3.78 3.62
C ILE A 56 6.15 -3.30 4.56
N ASP A 57 6.43 -4.04 5.62
CA ASP A 57 7.47 -3.81 6.64
C ASP A 57 8.70 -4.69 6.41
N GLU A 58 8.61 -5.79 5.65
CA GLU A 58 9.76 -6.63 5.31
C GLU A 58 10.59 -6.11 4.14
N ARG A 59 9.95 -5.59 3.08
CA ARG A 59 10.63 -5.18 1.85
C ARG A 59 9.85 -4.18 1.00
N ALA A 60 10.54 -3.58 0.03
CA ALA A 60 9.87 -2.79 -1.00
C ALA A 60 8.89 -3.68 -1.80
N LEU A 61 7.65 -3.23 -1.94
CA LEU A 61 6.65 -3.92 -2.75
C LEU A 61 6.99 -3.82 -4.25
N THR A 62 6.60 -4.84 -5.02
CA THR A 62 6.64 -4.82 -6.48
C THR A 62 5.45 -4.01 -7.04
N LYS A 63 5.49 -3.65 -8.33
CA LYS A 63 4.38 -2.91 -8.98
C LYS A 63 3.05 -3.68 -8.88
N SER A 64 3.05 -4.99 -9.06
CA SER A 64 1.86 -5.83 -8.92
C SER A 64 1.34 -5.91 -7.48
N GLU A 65 2.24 -5.96 -6.48
CA GLU A 65 1.85 -5.94 -5.06
C GLU A 65 1.31 -4.57 -4.64
N ILE A 66 1.87 -3.48 -5.18
CA ILE A 66 1.32 -2.13 -4.98
C ILE A 66 -0.12 -2.04 -5.51
N PHE A 67 -0.36 -2.62 -6.69
CA PHE A 67 -1.71 -2.67 -7.27
C PHE A 67 -2.68 -3.43 -6.36
N GLN A 68 -2.29 -4.61 -5.87
CA GLN A 68 -3.08 -5.41 -4.93
C GLN A 68 -3.33 -4.66 -3.61
N PHE A 69 -2.28 -4.09 -3.01
CA PHE A 69 -2.37 -3.27 -1.79
C PHE A 69 -3.41 -2.15 -1.96
N CYS A 70 -3.30 -1.38 -3.04
CA CYS A 70 -4.20 -0.25 -3.28
C CYS A 70 -5.65 -0.73 -3.51
N ARG A 71 -5.85 -1.84 -4.21
CA ARG A 71 -7.18 -2.44 -4.39
C ARG A 71 -7.84 -2.81 -3.05
N ILE A 72 -7.08 -3.35 -2.10
CA ILE A 72 -7.59 -3.69 -0.76
C ILE A 72 -7.96 -2.40 0.02
N ILE A 73 -7.10 -1.39 -0.01
CA ILE A 73 -7.30 -0.14 0.75
C ILE A 73 -8.44 0.72 0.21
N PHE A 74 -8.57 0.83 -1.11
CA PHE A 74 -9.58 1.67 -1.76
C PHE A 74 -10.88 0.93 -2.09
N GLY A 75 -10.87 -0.40 -2.04
CA GLY A 75 -12.01 -1.26 -2.36
C GLY A 75 -12.06 -1.62 -3.85
N GLU A 76 -12.58 -2.81 -4.17
CA GLU A 76 -12.57 -3.35 -5.53
C GLU A 76 -13.38 -2.50 -6.52
N GLU A 77 -14.55 -1.98 -6.10
CA GLU A 77 -15.44 -1.19 -6.97
C GLU A 77 -14.78 0.09 -7.50
N GLU A 78 -13.98 0.77 -6.66
CA GLU A 78 -13.24 1.96 -7.07
C GLU A 78 -11.99 1.62 -7.92
N PHE A 79 -11.54 0.36 -7.88
CA PHE A 79 -10.30 -0.10 -8.50
C PHE A 79 -10.48 -0.84 -9.83
N ASP A 80 -11.71 -1.19 -10.22
CA ASP A 80 -12.01 -1.94 -11.45
C ASP A 80 -11.50 -1.27 -12.74
N SER A 81 -11.44 0.07 -12.75
CA SER A 81 -10.98 0.85 -13.92
C SER A 81 -9.53 1.32 -13.81
N VAL A 82 -8.83 0.96 -12.73
CA VAL A 82 -7.45 1.43 -12.49
C VAL A 82 -6.48 0.57 -13.30
N PRO A 83 -5.59 1.16 -14.12
CA PRO A 83 -4.65 0.39 -14.93
C PRO A 83 -3.56 -0.26 -14.07
N ASP A 84 -3.02 -1.40 -14.53
CA ASP A 84 -1.89 -2.05 -13.86
C ASP A 84 -0.62 -1.16 -13.97
N PRO A 85 0.03 -0.80 -12.84
CA PRO A 85 1.21 0.06 -12.83
C PRO A 85 2.44 -0.55 -13.52
N SER A 86 2.43 -1.86 -13.77
CA SER A 86 3.46 -2.56 -14.55
C SER A 86 3.35 -2.26 -16.05
N ILE A 87 2.16 -1.85 -16.50
CA ILE A 87 1.86 -1.49 -17.90
C ILE A 87 1.81 0.04 -18.05
N ASP A 88 1.04 0.72 -17.21
CA ASP A 88 0.87 2.17 -17.23
C ASP A 88 0.91 2.77 -15.82
N LEU A 89 2.13 3.06 -15.36
CA LEU A 89 2.34 3.71 -14.07
C LEU A 89 1.71 5.10 -13.99
N ARG A 90 1.73 5.87 -15.09
CA ARG A 90 1.22 7.25 -15.07
C ARG A 90 -0.29 7.28 -14.95
N GLY A 91 -0.97 6.43 -15.74
CA GLY A 91 -2.42 6.24 -15.62
C GLY A 91 -2.80 5.76 -14.22
N PHE A 92 -2.03 4.81 -13.67
CA PHE A 92 -2.24 4.32 -12.30
C PHE A 92 -2.17 5.46 -11.28
N LEU A 93 -1.08 6.24 -11.29
CA LEU A 93 -0.88 7.35 -10.36
C LEU A 93 -1.98 8.42 -10.47
N SER A 94 -2.42 8.73 -11.70
CA SER A 94 -3.50 9.70 -11.94
C SER A 94 -4.82 9.22 -11.34
N GLU A 95 -5.16 7.93 -11.49
CA GLU A 95 -6.38 7.39 -10.89
C GLU A 95 -6.28 7.30 -9.36
N ILE A 96 -5.11 6.97 -8.80
CA ILE A 96 -4.88 7.01 -7.35
C ILE A 96 -5.07 8.42 -6.80
N ASP A 97 -4.52 9.45 -7.46
CA ASP A 97 -4.74 10.84 -7.06
C ASP A 97 -6.24 11.20 -7.11
N ARG A 98 -6.96 10.80 -8.17
CA ARG A 98 -8.42 11.01 -8.30
C ARG A 98 -9.22 10.33 -7.17
N ILE A 99 -8.89 9.08 -6.83
CA ILE A 99 -9.55 8.33 -5.74
C ILE A 99 -9.28 9.00 -4.39
N MET A 100 -8.07 9.52 -4.16
CA MET A 100 -7.72 10.23 -2.92
C MET A 100 -8.32 11.64 -2.83
N GLU A 101 -8.70 12.26 -3.96
CA GLU A 101 -9.37 13.57 -4.00
C GLU A 101 -10.85 13.48 -3.61
N SER A 102 -11.55 12.42 -4.05
CA SER A 102 -12.98 12.23 -3.78
C SER A 102 -13.27 11.86 -2.32
N SER A 103 -12.25 11.40 -1.61
CA SER A 103 -12.41 10.70 -0.36
C SER A 103 -11.77 11.48 0.80
N THR A 104 -12.40 11.47 1.97
CA THR A 104 -11.88 12.07 3.22
C THR A 104 -10.65 11.33 3.78
N GLN A 105 -9.95 10.57 2.93
CA GLN A 105 -9.00 9.51 3.23
C GLN A 105 -7.63 9.98 3.72
N LYS A 106 -7.49 11.22 4.16
CA LYS A 106 -6.23 11.65 4.78
C LYS A 106 -6.11 11.03 6.17
N GLN A 107 -4.99 10.37 6.41
CA GLN A 107 -4.65 9.77 7.70
C GLN A 107 -3.55 10.55 8.40
N TRP A 108 -3.55 10.50 9.72
CA TRP A 108 -2.40 10.95 10.49
C TRP A 108 -1.19 10.08 10.17
N ASN A 109 -0.11 10.71 9.69
CA ASN A 109 1.16 10.06 9.44
C ASN A 109 2.03 10.16 10.72
N PRO A 110 2.36 9.04 11.38
CA PRO A 110 3.14 9.05 12.62
C PRO A 110 4.61 9.49 12.41
N ILE A 111 5.16 9.27 11.21
CA ILE A 111 6.55 9.61 10.85
C ILE A 111 6.71 11.10 10.61
N THR A 112 5.84 11.70 9.79
CA THR A 112 5.90 13.13 9.45
C THR A 112 5.14 14.02 10.43
N LYS A 113 4.31 13.41 11.29
CA LYS A 113 3.44 14.06 12.28
C LYS A 113 2.47 15.06 11.64
N LYS A 114 1.89 14.67 10.50
CA LYS A 114 0.95 15.48 9.71
C LYS A 114 -0.17 14.62 9.15
N VAL A 115 -1.32 15.23 8.90
CA VAL A 115 -2.42 14.59 8.18
C VAL A 115 -2.10 14.60 6.67
N GLN A 116 -1.97 13.42 6.08
CA GLN A 116 -1.54 13.21 4.69
C GLN A 116 -2.38 12.12 4.01
N PRO A 117 -2.44 12.06 2.67
CA PRO A 117 -3.07 10.94 1.96
C PRO A 117 -2.42 9.60 2.31
N TRP A 118 -3.11 8.49 2.01
CA TRP A 118 -2.55 7.13 2.16
C TRP A 118 -1.32 6.93 1.27
N ILE A 119 -1.39 7.39 0.02
CA ILE A 119 -0.36 7.17 -0.97
C ILE A 119 0.29 8.49 -1.37
N ASN A 120 1.61 8.54 -1.34
CA ASN A 120 2.38 9.63 -1.90
C ASN A 120 2.78 9.28 -3.34
N THR A 121 1.92 9.66 -4.29
CA THR A 121 2.08 9.38 -5.73
C THR A 121 3.39 9.91 -6.30
N ARG A 122 3.87 11.06 -5.84
CA ARG A 122 5.18 11.61 -6.26
C ARG A 122 6.36 10.75 -5.82
N LYS A 123 6.33 10.24 -4.58
CA LYS A 123 7.37 9.32 -4.10
C LYS A 123 7.28 7.98 -4.82
N LEU A 124 6.07 7.50 -5.09
CA LEU A 124 5.85 6.26 -5.82
C LEU A 124 6.39 6.38 -7.25
N GLU A 125 6.09 7.47 -7.95
CA GLU A 125 6.67 7.78 -9.26
C GLU A 125 8.19 7.84 -9.21
N SER A 126 8.77 8.49 -8.19
CA SER A 126 10.23 8.59 -8.06
C SER A 126 10.91 7.24 -7.81
N LEU A 127 10.23 6.27 -7.20
CA LEU A 127 10.79 4.95 -6.86
C LEU A 127 10.56 3.91 -7.96
N TYR A 128 9.41 3.98 -8.64
CA TYR A 128 8.95 2.96 -9.59
C TYR A 128 8.82 3.46 -11.03
N GLY A 129 8.96 4.77 -11.24
CA GLY A 129 9.01 5.38 -12.56
C GLY A 129 10.30 5.03 -13.27
N ASP A 130 10.21 4.86 -14.58
CA ASP A 130 11.38 4.66 -15.40
C ASP A 130 12.21 5.96 -15.43
N ALA A 131 13.53 5.86 -15.28
CA ALA A 131 14.46 6.99 -15.30
C ALA A 131 14.55 7.71 -16.67
N GLY A 132 13.56 7.57 -17.54
CA GLY A 132 13.62 7.85 -18.97
C GLY A 132 12.43 8.61 -19.53
N CYS A 133 11.91 9.62 -18.85
CA CYS A 133 10.98 10.58 -19.49
C CYS A 133 11.16 11.99 -18.93
N GLY A 134 12.41 12.49 -18.96
CA GLY A 134 12.68 13.92 -18.96
C GLY A 134 12.45 14.47 -20.36
N CYS A 135 11.22 14.85 -20.69
CA CYS A 135 10.96 15.70 -21.85
C CYS A 135 11.64 17.06 -21.61
N THR A 136 12.85 17.24 -22.14
CA THR A 136 13.44 18.56 -22.37
C THR A 136 12.82 19.10 -23.65
N ILE A 137 11.85 20.00 -23.52
CA ILE A 137 11.41 20.83 -24.65
C ILE A 137 12.43 21.97 -24.74
N SER A 138 13.24 21.94 -25.80
CA SER A 138 14.02 23.10 -26.27
C SER A 138 13.12 24.10 -26.95
#